data_AF-A0A0D3AG90-F1
#
_entry.id   AF-A0A0D3AG90-F1
#
_cell.length_a   1.000
_cell.length_b   1.000
_cell.length_c   1.000
_cell.angle_alpha   90.00
_cell.angle_beta   90.00
_cell.angle_gamma   90.00
#
_symmetry.space_group_name_H-M   'P 1'
#
loop_
_entity.id
_entity.type
_entity.pdbx_description
1 polymer ?
#
loop_
_entity_poly.entity_id
_entity_poly.type
_entity_poly.pdbx_seq_one_letter_code
_entity_poly.pdbx_strand_id
1 'polypeptide(L)'
;MKNINMMLIVATVFDPSNKLELAKLCFEELYGLDTVDYKEMYESLMCLLRSLFKEYSSRHGPRVDPSDQSSQSDQSTQPRDQSIERMEVVDDFVGYKRMDVRYKQKLNEIG
;
A
#
# COMPACT_ATOMS: atom_id res chain seq x y z
N MET A 1 -11.73 15.42 -9.93
CA MET A 1 -11.12 14.11 -9.60
C MET A 1 -11.99 12.97 -10.12
N LYS A 2 -11.40 11.97 -10.76
CA LYS A 2 -12.10 10.72 -11.16
C LYS A 2 -12.55 9.97 -9.88
N ASN A 3 -13.67 9.24 -9.94
CA ASN A 3 -14.26 8.47 -8.83
C ASN A 3 -13.40 7.24 -8.42
N ILE A 4 -12.18 7.45 -7.94
CA ILE A 4 -11.33 6.37 -7.42
C ILE A 4 -11.64 6.15 -5.94
N ASN A 5 -11.89 4.89 -5.58
CA ASN A 5 -12.11 4.52 -4.19
C ASN A 5 -10.78 4.51 -3.43
N MET A 6 -10.59 5.51 -2.56
CA MET A 6 -9.37 5.69 -1.78
C MET A 6 -9.09 4.51 -0.83
N MET A 7 -10.11 3.81 -0.34
CA MET A 7 -9.92 2.66 0.55
C MET A 7 -9.24 1.48 -0.15
N LEU A 8 -9.44 1.30 -1.47
CA LEU A 8 -8.73 0.26 -2.24
C LEU A 8 -7.23 0.55 -2.31
N ILE A 9 -6.86 1.83 -2.41
CA ILE A 9 -5.45 2.26 -2.42
C ILE A 9 -4.84 2.04 -1.03
N VAL A 10 -5.53 2.45 0.03
CA VAL A 10 -5.07 2.24 1.41
C VAL A 10 -4.84 0.76 1.71
N ALA A 11 -5.77 -0.12 1.33
CA ALA A 11 -5.62 -1.56 1.51
C ALA A 11 -4.38 -2.12 0.79
N THR A 12 -4.02 -1.53 -0.35
CA THR A 12 -2.80 -1.88 -1.08
C THR A 12 -1.54 -1.42 -0.33
N VAL A 13 -1.55 -0.25 0.30
CA VAL A 13 -0.38 0.32 0.99
C VAL A 13 -0.13 -0.31 2.37
N PHE A 14 -1.16 -0.84 3.03
CA PHE A 14 -1.03 -1.46 4.36
C PHE A 14 -0.28 -2.80 4.39
N ASP A 15 0.15 -3.32 3.24
CA ASP A 15 1.17 -4.37 3.20
C ASP A 15 2.56 -3.73 3.39
N PRO A 16 3.40 -4.21 4.34
CA PRO A 16 4.71 -3.63 4.66
C PRO A 16 5.72 -3.49 3.49
N SER A 17 5.40 -4.04 2.32
CA SER A 17 6.34 -4.30 1.23
C SER A 17 6.35 -3.19 0.15
N ASN A 18 6.95 -2.02 0.41
CA ASN A 18 7.17 -0.95 -0.59
C ASN A 18 5.94 -0.55 -1.46
N LYS A 19 4.71 -0.92 -1.07
CA LYS A 19 3.52 -0.83 -1.94
C LYS A 19 3.01 0.61 -2.14
N LEU A 20 3.56 1.57 -1.39
CA LEU A 20 3.41 2.98 -1.72
C LEU A 20 4.01 3.30 -3.10
N GLU A 21 5.08 2.62 -3.51
CA GLU A 21 5.67 2.79 -4.84
C GLU A 21 4.77 2.26 -5.96
N LEU A 22 3.98 1.21 -5.69
CA LEU A 22 2.95 0.74 -6.61
C LEU A 22 1.85 1.81 -6.78
N ALA A 23 1.38 2.41 -5.69
CA ALA A 23 0.38 3.48 -5.76
C ALA A 23 0.90 4.69 -6.57
N LYS A 24 2.15 5.10 -6.35
CA LYS A 24 2.80 6.17 -7.14
C LYS A 24 2.88 5.83 -8.62
N LEU A 25 3.28 4.60 -8.97
CA LEU A 25 3.33 4.14 -10.37
C LEU A 25 1.94 4.20 -11.03
N CYS A 26 0.90 3.78 -10.32
CA CYS A 26 -0.47 3.86 -10.82
C CYS A 26 -0.92 5.31 -11.02
N PHE A 27 -0.58 6.23 -10.12
CA PHE A 27 -0.92 7.65 -10.27
C PHE A 27 -0.19 8.29 -11.46
N GLU A 28 1.09 8.00 -11.62
CA GLU A 28 1.88 8.45 -12.76
C GLU A 28 1.25 7.98 -14.08
N GLU A 29 0.81 6.73 -14.14
CA GLU A 29 0.18 6.18 -15.35
C GLU A 29 -1.21 6.77 -15.62
N LEU A 30 -2.00 7.07 -14.58
CA LEU A 30 -3.36 7.60 -14.72
C LEU A 30 -3.44 9.10 -15.02
N TYR A 31 -2.47 9.87 -14.52
CA TYR A 31 -2.51 11.34 -14.50
C TYR A 31 -1.30 11.98 -15.18
N GLY A 32 -0.20 11.25 -15.35
CA GLY A 32 1.09 11.79 -15.75
C GLY A 32 1.92 12.23 -14.55
N LEU A 33 3.24 12.02 -14.63
CA LEU A 33 4.20 12.43 -13.61
C LEU A 33 4.11 13.93 -13.35
N ASP A 34 4.18 14.34 -12.09
CA ASP A 34 4.22 15.74 -11.63
C ASP A 34 3.05 16.65 -12.03
N THR A 35 2.00 16.09 -12.59
CA THR A 35 0.75 16.81 -12.85
C THR A 35 0.06 17.23 -11.55
N VAL A 36 -0.83 18.23 -11.66
CA VAL A 36 -1.63 18.70 -10.51
C VAL A 36 -2.45 17.54 -9.94
N ASP A 37 -3.13 16.78 -10.82
CA ASP A 37 -3.93 15.62 -10.42
C ASP A 37 -3.10 14.54 -9.71
N TYR A 38 -1.88 14.25 -10.18
CA TYR A 38 -0.96 13.35 -9.50
C TYR A 38 -0.66 13.80 -8.07
N LYS A 39 -0.29 15.09 -7.91
CA LYS A 39 0.10 15.66 -6.62
C LYS A 39 -1.07 15.70 -5.65
N GLU A 40 -2.25 16.10 -6.11
CA GLU A 40 -3.47 16.11 -5.31
C GLU A 40 -3.86 14.71 -4.83
N MET A 41 -3.81 13.70 -5.71
CA MET A 41 -4.12 12.32 -5.34
C MET A 41 -3.11 11.74 -4.35
N TYR A 42 -1.82 11.99 -4.57
CA TYR A 42 -0.77 11.55 -3.66
C TYR A 42 -0.90 12.21 -2.28
N GLU A 43 -1.13 13.52 -2.23
CA GLU A 43 -1.30 14.23 -0.96
C GLU A 43 -2.58 13.79 -0.23
N SER A 44 -3.66 13.52 -0.96
CA SER A 44 -4.89 12.96 -0.39
C SER A 44 -4.66 11.60 0.27
N LEU A 45 -3.94 10.70 -0.42
CA LEU A 45 -3.54 9.40 0.13
C LEU A 45 -2.68 9.56 1.39
N MET A 46 -1.69 10.43 1.36
CA MET A 46 -0.80 10.66 2.51
C MET A 46 -1.54 11.27 3.70
N CYS A 47 -2.47 12.21 3.46
CA CYS A 47 -3.34 12.74 4.49
C CYS A 47 -4.19 11.65 5.16
N LEU A 48 -4.76 10.74 4.37
CA LEU A 48 -5.57 9.64 4.88
C LEU A 48 -4.71 8.64 5.69
N LEU A 49 -3.54 8.24 5.18
CA LEU A 49 -2.63 7.34 5.89
C LEU A 49 -2.15 7.94 7.22
N ARG A 50 -1.82 9.24 7.24
CA ARG A 50 -1.48 9.95 8.49
C ARG A 50 -2.64 9.99 9.47
N SER A 51 -3.86 10.19 8.98
CA SER A 51 -5.07 10.19 9.82
C SER A 51 -5.34 8.81 10.43
N LEU A 52 -5.21 7.75 9.63
CA LEU A 52 -5.34 6.37 10.08
C LEU A 52 -4.26 6.01 11.12
N PHE A 53 -3.02 6.42 10.87
CA PHE A 53 -1.93 6.23 11.84
C PHE A 53 -2.18 6.98 13.15
N LYS A 54 -2.65 8.23 13.08
CA LYS A 54 -3.02 9.03 14.25
C LYS A 54 -4.14 8.37 15.06
N GLU A 55 -5.17 7.86 14.38
CA GLU A 55 -6.29 7.17 15.01
C GLU A 55 -5.88 5.83 15.63
N TYR A 56 -5.01 5.07 14.97
CA TYR A 56 -4.44 3.85 15.54
C TYR A 56 -3.63 4.17 16.80
N SER A 57 -2.75 5.18 16.71
CA SER A 57 -1.88 5.62 17.79
C SER A 57 -2.62 6.23 18.96
N SER A 58 -3.74 6.92 18.75
CA SER A 58 -4.56 7.45 19.85
C SER A 58 -5.24 6.33 20.64
N ARG A 59 -5.57 5.21 19.98
CA ARG A 59 -6.23 4.05 20.59
C ARG A 59 -5.26 3.06 21.25
N HIS A 60 -4.04 2.92 20.70
CA HIS A 60 -3.08 1.87 21.10
C HIS A 60 -1.70 2.42 21.47
N GLY A 61 -1.50 3.75 21.44
CA GLY A 61 -0.29 4.37 21.94
C GLY A 61 -0.14 4.15 23.45
N PRO A 62 1.05 4.40 24.02
CA PRO A 62 1.31 4.12 25.42
C PRO A 62 0.30 4.89 26.29
N ARG A 63 -0.65 4.19 26.90
CA ARG A 63 -1.34 4.72 28.07
C ARG A 63 -0.27 4.86 29.15
N VAL A 64 -0.05 6.09 29.61
CA VAL A 64 0.69 6.33 30.85
C VAL A 64 -0.23 5.93 32.01
N ASP A 65 -0.45 4.63 32.19
CA ASP A 65 -1.07 4.05 33.38
C ASP A 65 0.02 3.32 34.19
N PRO A 66 0.22 3.60 35.50
CA PRO A 66 1.39 3.15 36.28
C PRO A 66 1.34 1.70 36.79
N SER A 67 0.55 0.83 36.20
CA SER A 67 0.53 -0.60 36.53
C SER A 67 -0.32 -1.30 35.51
N ASP A 68 0.28 -2.17 34.71
CA ASP A 68 -0.32 -3.48 34.45
C ASP A 68 0.72 -4.41 33.83
N GLN A 69 0.89 -5.56 34.49
CA GLN A 69 1.83 -6.60 34.13
C GLN A 69 1.35 -7.30 32.85
N SER A 70 2.04 -7.04 31.74
CA SER A 70 1.82 -7.72 30.46
C SER A 70 2.26 -9.19 30.54
N SER A 71 1.30 -10.11 30.55
CA SER A 71 1.55 -11.53 30.21
C SER A 71 1.75 -11.66 28.70
N GLN A 72 2.93 -12.13 28.29
CA GLN A 72 3.24 -12.40 26.88
C GLN A 72 2.49 -13.66 26.41
N SER A 73 1.73 -13.53 25.31
CA SER A 73 1.25 -14.68 24.55
C SER A 73 2.03 -14.76 23.23
N ASP A 74 2.98 -15.69 23.17
CA ASP A 74 3.65 -16.09 21.95
C ASP A 74 2.64 -16.82 21.03
N GLN A 75 2.33 -16.23 19.88
CA GLN A 75 1.73 -16.97 18.77
C GLN A 75 2.72 -17.02 17.62
N SER A 76 3.31 -18.21 17.45
CA SER A 76 4.11 -18.60 16.29
C SER A 76 3.20 -18.70 15.07
N THR A 77 3.27 -17.71 14.18
CA THR A 77 2.65 -17.78 12.85
C THR A 77 3.64 -18.39 11.87
N GLN A 78 3.40 -19.64 11.47
CA GLN A 78 4.11 -20.30 10.37
C GLN A 78 3.78 -19.58 9.04
N PRO A 79 4.75 -19.29 8.17
CA PRO A 79 4.45 -18.77 6.84
C PRO A 79 3.79 -19.86 6.01
N ARG A 80 2.53 -19.66 5.62
CA ARG A 80 1.89 -20.46 4.56
C ARG A 80 2.55 -20.07 3.25
N ASP A 81 3.32 -20.99 2.68
CA ASP A 81 3.82 -20.92 1.31
C ASP A 81 2.62 -20.97 0.36
N GLN A 82 2.06 -19.81 0.05
CA GLN A 82 1.13 -19.66 -1.06
C GLN A 82 1.99 -19.66 -2.32
N SER A 83 2.04 -20.82 -2.99
CA SER A 83 2.50 -20.90 -4.36
C SER A 83 1.65 -19.93 -5.19
N ILE A 84 2.21 -18.77 -5.51
CA ILE A 84 1.61 -17.83 -6.45
C ILE A 84 1.66 -18.52 -7.80
N GLU A 85 0.57 -19.21 -8.14
CA GLU A 85 0.32 -19.67 -9.49
C GLU A 85 0.42 -18.42 -10.39
N ARG A 86 1.46 -18.38 -11.23
CA ARG A 86 1.69 -17.25 -12.13
C ARG A 86 0.54 -17.25 -13.13
N MET A 87 -0.51 -16.49 -12.83
CA MET A 87 -1.60 -16.25 -13.76
C MET A 87 -1.02 -15.51 -14.96
N GLU A 88 -0.73 -16.26 -16.02
CA GLU A 88 -0.25 -15.74 -17.29
C GLU A 88 -1.43 -15.03 -17.95
N VAL A 89 -1.55 -13.73 -17.67
CA VAL A 89 -2.55 -12.87 -18.32
C VAL A 89 -2.18 -12.83 -19.81
N VAL A 90 -3.01 -13.49 -20.63
CA VAL A 90 -2.89 -13.50 -22.09
C VAL A 90 -2.94 -12.04 -22.56
N ASP A 91 -1.87 -11.62 -23.24
CA ASP A 91 -1.60 -10.26 -23.74
C ASP A 91 -2.48 -9.91 -24.95
N ASP A 92 -3.78 -10.16 -24.87
CA ASP A 92 -4.71 -9.99 -26.01
C ASP A 92 -5.54 -8.69 -25.93
N PHE A 93 -5.39 -7.89 -24.87
CA PHE A 93 -6.04 -6.59 -24.77
C PHE A 93 -5.07 -5.45 -25.06
N VAL A 94 -5.09 -4.98 -26.32
CA VAL A 94 -4.52 -3.70 -26.76
C VAL A 94 -4.96 -2.59 -25.79
N GLY A 95 -4.10 -2.23 -24.84
CA GLY A 95 -4.34 -1.14 -23.90
C GLY A 95 -4.17 -1.47 -22.41
N TYR A 96 -4.07 -2.74 -22.00
CA TYR A 96 -3.77 -3.07 -20.60
C TYR A 96 -2.27 -2.91 -20.32
N LYS A 97 -1.90 -1.99 -19.42
CA LYS A 97 -0.51 -1.80 -19.01
C LYS A 97 -0.16 -2.71 -17.84
N ARG A 98 0.87 -3.54 -18.00
CA ARG A 98 1.40 -4.49 -17.00
C ARG A 98 2.14 -3.77 -15.87
N MET A 99 1.38 -3.10 -15.00
CA MET A 99 1.91 -2.37 -13.84
C MET A 99 2.63 -3.29 -12.85
N ASP A 100 2.28 -4.58 -12.83
CA ASP A 100 2.95 -5.61 -12.05
C ASP A 100 4.40 -5.84 -12.49
N VAL A 101 4.68 -5.83 -13.79
CA VAL A 101 6.04 -5.97 -14.34
C VAL A 101 6.87 -4.73 -14.03
N ARG A 102 6.34 -3.54 -14.27
CA ARG A 102 7.01 -2.27 -13.94
C ARG A 102 7.29 -2.14 -12.45
N TYR A 103 6.34 -2.53 -11.60
CA TYR A 103 6.54 -2.50 -10.16
C TYR A 103 7.66 -3.46 -9.72
N LYS A 104 7.71 -4.68 -10.25
CA LYS A 104 8.82 -5.62 -9.99
C LYS A 104 10.17 -5.06 -10.41
N GLN A 105 10.25 -4.39 -11.56
CA GLN A 105 11.47 -3.72 -12.00
C GLN A 105 11.87 -2.61 -11.03
N LYS A 106 10.92 -1.74 -10.65
CA LYS A 106 11.15 -0.66 -9.70
C LYS A 106 11.59 -1.14 -8.32
N LEU A 107 11.09 -2.28 -7.85
CA LEU A 107 11.56 -2.89 -6.61
C LEU A 107 13.04 -3.29 -6.65
N ASN A 108 13.54 -3.73 -7.81
CA ASN A 108 14.95 -4.06 -8.00
C ASN A 108 15.86 -2.83 -8.05
N GLU A 109 15.29 -1.64 -8.30
CA GLU A 109 16.04 -0.36 -8.33
C GLU A 109 16.13 0.30 -6.95
N ILE A 110 15.17 0.02 -6.07
CA ILE A 110 15.06 0.61 -4.73
C ILE A 110 15.65 -0.32 -3.65
N GLY A 111 15.96 -1.57 -4.01
CA GLY A 111 16.58 -2.60 -3.15
C GLY A 111 18.07 -2.75 -3.37
#